data_AF-A0A8J6EHP5-F1
#
_entry.id   AF-A0A8J6EHP5-F1
#
_cell.length_a   1.000
_cell.length_b   1.000
_cell.length_c   1.000
_cell.angle_alpha   90.00
_cell.angle_beta   90.00
_cell.angle_gamma   90.00
#
_symmetry.space_group_name_H-M   'P 1'
#
loop_
_entity.id
_entity.type
_entity.pdbx_description
1 polymer ?
#
loop_
_entity_poly.entity_id
_entity_poly.type
_entity_poly.pdbx_seq_one_letter_code
_entity_poly.pdbx_strand_id
1 'polypeptide(L)'
;MNFSLRVESTNIIDKTAANNIKFTCSDGSVMEGDGRSQGSYGPWSTNCEIGIRGIQTRVQKKQGFVKDDVALTDVRLVCNDY
;
A
#
# COMPACT_ATOMS: atom_id res chain seq x y z
N MET A 1 -9.66 10.04 6.52
CA MET A 1 -8.83 9.59 5.38
C MET A 1 -8.26 8.21 5.67
N ASN A 2 -8.25 7.31 4.71
CA ASN A 2 -7.69 5.96 4.86
C ASN A 2 -7.11 5.50 3.52
N PHE A 3 -6.39 4.38 3.50
CA PHE A 3 -5.82 3.82 2.29
C PHE A 3 -6.13 2.33 2.13
N SER A 4 -6.03 1.82 0.91
CA SER A 4 -6.11 0.40 0.60
C SER A 4 -5.04 0.05 -0.43
N LEU A 5 -4.27 -1.00 -0.16
CA LEU A 5 -3.22 -1.52 -1.06
C LEU A 5 -3.80 -2.59 -1.98
N ARG A 6 -3.38 -2.54 -3.24
CA ARG A 6 -3.63 -3.60 -4.23
C ARG A 6 -2.45 -4.56 -4.23
N VAL A 7 -2.72 -5.83 -3.98
CA VAL A 7 -1.72 -6.89 -3.95
C VAL A 7 -2.26 -8.11 -4.70
N GLU A 8 -1.36 -8.90 -5.29
CA GLU A 8 -1.74 -10.18 -5.87
C GLU A 8 -2.02 -11.22 -4.77
N SER A 9 -3.09 -11.98 -4.94
CA SER A 9 -3.40 -13.11 -4.07
C SER A 9 -2.54 -14.29 -4.47
N THR A 10 -1.44 -14.53 -3.77
CA THR A 10 -0.68 -15.77 -3.90
C THR A 10 -0.65 -16.50 -2.57
N ASN A 11 -1.07 -17.76 -2.60
CA ASN A 11 -1.08 -18.67 -1.47
C ASN A 11 0.25 -18.63 -0.70
N ILE A 12 0.15 -18.16 0.55
CA ILE A 12 0.85 -18.63 1.76
C ILE A 12 2.38 -18.38 1.86
N ILE A 13 3.14 -18.11 0.79
CA ILE A 13 4.63 -18.10 0.90
C ILE A 13 5.35 -16.87 0.33
N ASP A 14 4.80 -16.15 -0.65
CA ASP A 14 5.48 -14.96 -1.21
C ASP A 14 4.94 -13.65 -0.64
N LYS A 15 5.86 -12.79 -0.18
CA LYS A 15 5.59 -11.40 0.22
C LYS A 15 5.28 -10.61 -1.04
N THR A 16 4.02 -10.62 -1.48
CA THR A 16 3.61 -10.00 -2.74
C THR A 16 3.90 -8.50 -2.74
N ALA A 17 4.40 -8.01 -3.87
CA ALA A 17 4.61 -6.59 -4.08
C ALA A 17 3.26 -5.85 -4.05
N ALA A 18 3.26 -4.63 -3.52
CA ALA A 18 2.18 -3.69 -3.69
C ALA A 18 2.16 -3.23 -5.16
N ASN A 19 1.03 -3.50 -5.83
CA ASN A 19 0.82 -3.17 -7.24
C ASN A 19 0.19 -1.78 -7.41
N ASN A 20 -0.68 -1.38 -6.48
CA ASN A 20 -1.31 -0.06 -6.49
C ASN A 20 -1.76 0.35 -5.08
N ILE A 21 -2.19 1.61 -4.94
CA ILE A 21 -2.75 2.15 -3.71
C ILE A 21 -3.88 3.12 -4.05
N LYS A 22 -4.92 3.16 -3.21
CA LYS A 22 -5.95 4.18 -3.25
C LYS A 22 -6.18 4.79 -1.88
N PHE A 23 -6.66 6.02 -1.85
CA PHE A 23 -6.90 6.82 -0.65
C PHE A 23 -8.32 7.37 -0.64
N THR A 24 -8.91 7.50 0.55
CA THR A 24 -10.05 8.40 0.75
C THR A 24 -9.57 9.76 1.23
N CYS A 25 -10.14 10.81 0.66
CA CYS A 25 -9.87 12.20 1.00
C CYS A 25 -10.86 12.71 2.04
N SER A 26 -10.61 13.90 2.60
CA SER A 26 -11.50 14.55 3.57
C SER A 26 -12.88 14.91 3.01
N ASP A 27 -13.00 15.08 1.70
CA ASP A 27 -14.25 15.35 0.99
C ASP A 27 -15.02 14.08 0.58
N GLY A 28 -14.52 12.90 0.98
CA GLY A 28 -15.12 11.61 0.64
C GLY A 28 -14.75 11.09 -0.76
N SER A 29 -13.98 11.85 -1.55
CA SER A 29 -13.48 11.35 -2.83
C SER A 29 -12.48 10.20 -2.64
N VAL A 30 -12.39 9.33 -3.65
CA VAL A 30 -11.38 8.27 -3.71
C VAL A 30 -10.38 8.62 -4.80
N MET A 31 -9.11 8.72 -4.41
CA MET A 31 -8.00 8.86 -5.35
C MET A 31 -7.30 7.51 -5.50
N GLU A 32 -7.30 6.97 -6.71
CA GLU A 32 -6.57 5.75 -7.06
C GLU A 32 -5.28 6.11 -7.80
N GLY A 33 -4.17 5.48 -7.43
CA GLY A 33 -2.90 5.66 -8.11
C GLY A 33 -2.89 5.05 -9.51
N ASP A 34 -1.96 5.50 -10.35
CA ASP A 34 -1.73 4.96 -11.69
C ASP A 34 -0.78 3.74 -11.66
N GLY A 35 -0.97 2.87 -10.66
CA GLY A 35 -0.21 1.64 -10.48
C GLY A 35 -0.70 0.48 -11.34
N ARG A 36 -0.16 -0.71 -11.08
CA ARG A 36 -0.54 -1.95 -11.75
C ARG A 36 -1.97 -2.37 -11.38
N SER A 37 -2.72 -2.89 -12.36
CA SER A 37 -4.10 -3.37 -12.16
C SER A 37 -4.18 -4.84 -11.74
N GLN A 38 -3.06 -5.54 -11.62
CA GLN A 38 -3.02 -6.93 -11.17
C GLN A 38 -3.32 -7.06 -9.67
N GLY A 39 -4.00 -8.14 -9.29
CA GLY A 39 -4.41 -8.41 -7.92
C GLY A 39 -5.67 -7.65 -7.48
N SER A 40 -5.90 -7.60 -6.18
CA SER A 40 -7.10 -7.04 -5.57
C SER A 40 -6.76 -6.07 -4.45
N TYR A 41 -7.63 -5.09 -4.23
CA TYR A 41 -7.54 -4.19 -3.08
C TYR A 41 -7.85 -4.95 -1.79
N GLY A 42 -6.99 -4.81 -0.80
CA GLY A 42 -7.23 -5.27 0.56
C GLY A 42 -8.26 -4.40 1.31
N PRO A 43 -8.53 -4.71 2.59
CA PRO A 43 -9.38 -3.86 3.42
C PRO A 43 -8.81 -2.44 3.52
N TRP A 44 -9.68 -1.47 3.75
CA TRP A 44 -9.27 -0.11 4.08
C TRP A 44 -8.54 -0.09 5.43
N SER A 45 -7.53 0.77 5.55
CA SER A 45 -6.88 1.07 6.82
C SER A 45 -7.84 1.72 7.81
N THR A 46 -7.39 1.82 9.06
CA THR A 46 -7.99 2.75 10.03
C THR A 46 -8.03 4.17 9.46
N ASN A 47 -9.04 4.93 9.85
CA ASN A 47 -9.22 6.31 9.42
C ASN A 47 -8.29 7.23 10.21
N CYS A 48 -7.47 8.02 9.52
CA CYS A 48 -6.87 9.23 10.06
C CYS A 48 -7.89 10.36 9.95
N GLU A 49 -8.40 10.83 11.08
CA GLU A 49 -9.47 11.83 11.12
C GLU A 49 -9.00 13.20 10.60
N ILE A 50 -7.84 13.66 11.09
CA ILE A 50 -7.30 14.99 10.77
C ILE A 50 -6.45 14.97 9.50
N GLY A 51 -5.60 13.96 9.36
CA GLY A 51 -4.68 13.87 8.21
C GLY A 51 -3.61 12.81 8.37
N ILE A 52 -2.95 12.52 7.26
CA ILE A 52 -1.75 11.67 7.21
C ILE A 52 -0.54 12.60 7.27
N ARG A 53 0.35 12.38 8.23
CA ARG A 53 1.56 13.22 8.45
C ARG A 53 2.86 12.56 8.03
N GLY A 54 2.84 11.25 7.80
CA GLY A 54 4.05 10.50 7.51
C GLY A 54 3.76 9.18 6.82
N ILE A 55 4.79 8.70 6.11
CA ILE A 55 4.79 7.43 5.42
C ILE A 55 6.04 6.65 5.79
N GLN A 56 5.86 5.38 6.13
CA GLN A 56 6.94 4.42 6.29
C GLN A 56 6.71 3.26 5.31
N THR A 57 7.68 3.00 4.45
CA THR A 57 7.60 1.95 3.45
C THR A 57 8.42 0.73 3.88
N ARG A 58 7.92 -0.46 3.55
CA ARG A 58 8.72 -1.70 3.61
C ARG A 58 9.11 -2.07 2.19
N VAL A 59 10.41 -1.96 1.91
CA VAL A 59 10.99 -2.35 0.63
C VAL A 59 11.80 -3.62 0.82
N GLN A 60 11.47 -4.66 0.06
CA GLN A 60 12.27 -5.87 0.00
C GLN A 60 13.59 -5.57 -0.72
N LYS A 61 14.70 -5.94 -0.09
CA LYS A 61 16.03 -5.84 -0.71
C LYS A 61 16.20 -6.87 -1.81
N LYS A 62 17.09 -6.54 -2.75
CA LYS A 62 17.62 -7.42 -3.79
C LYS A 62 17.94 -8.81 -3.25
N GLN A 63 17.35 -9.85 -3.84
CA GLN A 63 17.55 -11.24 -3.43
C GLN A 63 18.51 -12.02 -4.35
N GLY A 64 19.09 -11.40 -5.37
CA GLY A 64 20.18 -12.01 -6.13
C GLY A 64 20.32 -11.42 -7.52
N PHE A 65 20.67 -12.24 -8.51
CA PHE A 65 20.74 -11.85 -9.93
C PHE A 65 19.56 -12.42 -10.76
N VAL A 66 18.69 -13.24 -10.15
CA VAL A 66 17.79 -14.15 -10.89
C VAL A 66 16.30 -14.02 -10.46
N LYS A 67 15.97 -13.21 -9.46
CA LYS A 67 14.59 -13.04 -8.95
C LYS A 67 14.28 -11.55 -8.82
N ASP A 68 13.02 -11.14 -9.04
CA ASP A 68 12.64 -9.72 -8.98
C ASP A 68 13.08 -9.06 -7.66
N ASP A 69 13.73 -7.91 -7.82
CA ASP A 69 14.88 -7.58 -6.99
C ASP A 69 14.72 -6.29 -6.15
N VAL A 70 13.61 -5.58 -6.26
CA VAL A 70 13.22 -4.53 -5.30
C VAL A 70 11.71 -4.37 -5.41
N ALA A 71 10.98 -4.57 -4.31
CA ALA A 71 9.53 -4.39 -4.29
C ALA A 71 9.09 -3.66 -3.03
N LEU A 72 8.24 -2.65 -3.20
CA LEU A 72 7.40 -2.17 -2.10
C LEU A 72 6.48 -3.33 -1.71
N THR A 73 6.53 -3.76 -0.46
CA THR A 73 5.72 -4.89 0.04
C THR A 73 4.69 -4.45 1.05
N ASP A 74 4.90 -3.30 1.68
CA ASP A 74 3.97 -2.76 2.68
C ASP A 74 4.17 -1.25 2.87
N VAL A 75 3.13 -0.59 3.38
CA VAL A 75 3.12 0.82 3.74
C VAL A 75 2.42 1.01 5.08
N ARG A 76 3.04 1.77 5.96
CA ARG A 76 2.41 2.30 7.18
C ARG A 76 2.27 3.81 7.05
N LEU A 77 1.04 4.30 7.13
CA LEU A 77 0.77 5.73 7.26
C LEU A 77 0.69 6.12 8.74
N VAL A 78 1.24 7.28 9.07
CA VAL A 78 1.17 7.86 10.42
C VAL A 78 0.11 8.95 10.39
N CYS A 79 -0.90 8.82 11.24
CA CYS A 79 -1.94 9.84 11.40
C CYS A 79 -1.44 11.02 12.25
N ASN A 80 -2.03 12.20 12.04
CA ASN A 80 -2.04 13.25 13.04
C ASN A 80 -3.06 12.89 14.13
N ASP A 81 -2.59 12.71 15.36
CA ASP A 81 -3.39 12.37 16.52
C ASP A 81 -3.44 13.57 17.49
N TYR A 82 -3.95 14.72 17.00
CA TYR A 82 -4.01 16.01 17.70
C TYR A 82 -2.67 16.68 18.08
#